data_AF-A0A6M3IU38-F1
#
_entry.id   AF-A0A6M3IU38-F1
#
_cell.length_a   1.000
_cell.length_b   1.000
_cell.length_c   1.000
_cell.angle_alpha   90.00
_cell.angle_beta   90.00
_cell.angle_gamma   90.00
#
_symmetry.space_group_name_H-M   'P 1'
#
loop_
_entity.id
_entity.type
_entity.pdbx_description
1 polymer ?
#
loop_
_entity_poly.entity_id
_entity_poly.type
_entity_poly.pdbx_seq_one_letter_code
_entity_poly.pdbx_strand_id
1 'polypeptide(L)'
;MTVMYAKGFEQTLEKTDGTCASGDDNLFTISGGPILVSHFYGLVSTIIGNNSSTCTIQHACTDPAADIALSTAVRIDTDAVGTTYYIDNTALGVFTPVTAGSVIIPALMLPWLLTPGNLQATFSATNTGAIRWFIVYKMLSQYSKVIAAA
;
A
#
# COMPACT_ATOMS: atom_id res chain seq x y z
N MET A 1 8.61 6.06 -36.43
CA MET A 1 9.35 5.01 -35.71
C MET A 1 8.52 4.66 -34.48
N THR A 2 7.71 3.61 -34.56
CA THR A 2 6.90 3.15 -33.43
C THR A 2 7.81 2.32 -32.55
N VAL A 3 8.23 2.87 -31.42
CA VAL A 3 8.89 2.08 -30.37
C VAL A 3 7.80 1.17 -29.80
N MET A 4 7.81 -0.10 -30.20
CA MET A 4 7.01 -1.12 -29.54
C MET A 4 7.62 -1.34 -28.16
N TYR A 5 7.03 -0.76 -27.12
CA TYR A 5 7.43 -1.05 -25.75
C TYR A 5 7.06 -2.50 -25.44
N ALA A 6 8.02 -3.28 -24.99
CA ALA A 6 7.73 -4.57 -24.37
C ALA A 6 6.74 -4.34 -23.24
N LYS A 7 5.67 -5.15 -23.18
CA LYS A 7 4.71 -5.19 -22.07
C LYS A 7 5.46 -5.07 -20.75
N GLY A 8 5.17 -4.04 -19.95
CA GLY A 8 5.85 -3.79 -18.68
C GLY A 8 5.84 -5.05 -17.82
N PHE A 9 7.03 -5.53 -17.47
CA PHE A 9 7.19 -6.63 -16.52
C PHE A 9 6.70 -6.19 -15.13
N GLU A 10 6.27 -7.15 -14.31
CA GLU A 10 5.95 -6.86 -12.91
C GLU A 10 7.23 -6.47 -12.17
N GLN A 11 7.13 -5.40 -11.41
CA GLN A 11 8.17 -4.89 -10.53
C GLN A 11 7.66 -4.95 -9.09
N THR A 12 8.60 -5.17 -8.18
CA THR A 12 8.34 -5.15 -6.74
C THR A 12 9.15 -4.04 -6.10
N LEU A 13 8.54 -3.31 -5.17
CA LEU A 13 9.21 -2.31 -4.36
C LEU A 13 8.81 -2.47 -2.89
N GLU A 14 9.77 -2.22 -2.00
CA GLU A 14 9.59 -2.28 -0.55
C GLU A 14 9.87 -0.91 0.06
N LYS A 15 9.01 -0.48 0.99
CA LYS A 15 9.31 0.58 1.96
C LYS A 15 9.60 -0.10 3.30
N THR A 16 10.81 0.11 3.82
CA THR A 16 11.30 -0.58 5.03
C THR A 16 11.24 0.29 6.29
N ASP A 17 11.11 1.60 6.11
CA ASP A 17 11.06 2.62 7.15
C ASP A 17 9.61 3.04 7.44
N GLY A 18 9.40 3.62 8.62
CA GLY A 18 8.10 4.16 9.02
C GLY A 18 7.61 3.62 10.36
N THR A 19 7.45 4.54 11.32
CA THR A 19 6.64 4.28 12.51
C THR A 19 5.17 4.49 12.17
N CYS A 20 4.26 3.78 12.83
CA CYS A 20 2.82 4.02 12.72
C CYS A 20 2.41 5.35 13.41
N ALA A 21 2.90 6.49 12.91
CA ALA A 21 2.59 7.81 13.42
C ALA A 21 1.20 8.26 12.97
N SER A 22 0.48 9.03 13.80
CA SER A 22 -0.82 9.57 13.44
C SER A 22 -0.75 10.46 12.19
N GLY A 23 -1.74 10.33 11.31
CA GLY A 23 -1.82 11.04 10.05
C GLY A 23 -1.42 10.16 8.86
N ASP A 24 -1.14 10.81 7.74
CA ASP A 24 -0.78 10.15 6.48
C ASP A 24 0.72 9.85 6.43
N ASP A 25 1.06 8.59 6.25
CA ASP A 25 2.39 8.12 5.90
C ASP A 25 2.43 7.82 4.40
N ASN A 26 3.30 8.54 3.68
CA ASN A 26 3.52 8.28 2.27
C ASN A 26 4.28 6.96 2.13
N LEU A 27 3.70 5.99 1.41
CA LEU A 27 4.33 4.69 1.21
C LEU A 27 5.11 4.65 -0.10
N PHE A 28 4.44 5.01 -1.18
CA PHE A 28 5.01 4.98 -2.52
C PHE A 28 4.58 6.22 -3.31
N THR A 29 5.51 6.89 -3.96
CA THR A 29 5.23 8.02 -4.83
C THR A 29 5.26 7.56 -6.28
N ILE A 30 4.11 7.68 -6.95
CA ILE A 30 3.92 7.45 -8.38
C ILE A 30 4.11 8.78 -9.11
N SER A 31 4.92 8.79 -10.17
CA SER A 31 5.17 9.98 -10.99
C SER A 31 5.32 9.64 -12.48
N GLY A 32 5.21 10.66 -13.34
CA GLY A 32 5.41 10.60 -14.78
C GLY A 32 4.33 9.87 -15.59
N GLY A 33 3.69 8.84 -15.04
CA GLY A 33 2.57 8.13 -15.67
C GLY A 33 1.92 7.11 -14.74
N PRO A 34 0.78 6.53 -15.15
CA PRO A 34 0.02 5.61 -14.32
C PRO A 34 0.70 4.24 -14.19
N ILE A 35 0.30 3.50 -13.15
CA ILE A 35 0.70 2.12 -12.89
C ILE A 35 -0.53 1.24 -12.67
N LEU A 36 -0.37 -0.06 -12.93
CA LEU A 36 -1.34 -1.08 -12.54
C LEU A 36 -0.76 -1.87 -11.37
N VAL A 37 -1.32 -1.69 -10.17
CA VAL A 37 -0.95 -2.46 -8.98
C VAL A 37 -1.65 -3.81 -9.04
N SER A 38 -0.90 -4.91 -8.94
CA SER A 38 -1.46 -6.26 -8.87
C SER A 38 -1.53 -6.78 -7.43
N HIS A 39 -0.60 -6.34 -6.58
CA HIS A 39 -0.57 -6.76 -5.18
C HIS A 39 -0.02 -5.66 -4.27
N PHE A 40 -0.51 -5.64 -3.04
CA PHE A 40 -0.08 -4.71 -2.00
C PHE A 40 -0.15 -5.40 -0.63
N TYR A 41 0.90 -5.25 0.18
CA TYR A 41 1.04 -5.94 1.46
C TYR A 41 1.67 -5.06 2.52
N GLY A 42 1.24 -5.22 3.77
CA GLY A 42 1.93 -4.72 4.95
C GLY A 42 2.41 -5.88 5.83
N LEU A 43 3.63 -5.80 6.36
CA LEU A 43 4.19 -6.79 7.27
C LEU A 43 4.71 -6.09 8.53
N VAL A 44 4.15 -6.42 9.69
CA VAL A 44 4.62 -5.87 10.97
C VAL A 44 6.07 -6.30 11.22
N SER A 45 6.98 -5.33 11.22
CA SER A 45 8.41 -5.54 11.51
C SER A 45 8.74 -5.25 12.96
N THR A 46 7.97 -4.38 13.62
CA THR A 46 8.06 -4.08 15.06
C THR A 46 6.66 -4.06 15.65
N ILE A 47 6.48 -4.71 16.80
CA ILE A 47 5.19 -4.84 17.49
C ILE A 47 4.46 -3.49 17.58
N ILE A 48 3.17 -3.49 17.22
CA ILE A 48 2.34 -2.29 17.32
C ILE A 48 1.91 -2.12 18.78
N GLY A 49 2.05 -0.88 19.27
CA GLY A 49 1.72 -0.53 20.66
C GLY A 49 0.24 -0.78 20.99
N ASN A 50 -0.07 -0.59 22.27
CA ASN A 50 -1.44 -0.76 22.78
C ASN A 50 -2.30 0.52 22.65
N ASN A 51 -1.90 1.45 21.78
CA ASN A 51 -2.68 2.66 21.55
C ASN A 51 -3.70 2.36 20.47
N SER A 52 -4.99 2.40 20.82
CA SER A 52 -6.10 2.20 19.88
C SER A 52 -5.88 3.02 18.61
N SER A 53 -5.68 2.34 17.49
CA SER A 53 -5.44 2.97 16.20
C SER A 53 -6.02 2.12 15.09
N THR A 54 -6.45 2.81 14.04
CA THR A 54 -6.90 2.22 12.80
C THR A 54 -5.97 2.64 11.67
N CYS A 55 -5.85 1.79 10.65
CA CYS A 55 -5.14 2.07 9.41
C CYS A 55 -6.11 1.97 8.22
N THR A 56 -6.02 2.91 7.30
CA THR A 56 -6.64 2.86 5.96
C THR A 56 -5.57 3.00 4.89
N ILE A 57 -5.80 2.39 3.74
CA ILE A 57 -4.99 2.62 2.53
C ILE A 57 -5.72 3.61 1.63
N GLN A 58 -5.04 4.66 1.21
CA GLN A 58 -5.59 5.67 0.33
C GLN A 58 -4.58 6.09 -0.74
N HIS A 59 -5.11 6.68 -1.80
CA HIS A 59 -4.30 7.28 -2.85
C HIS A 59 -4.60 8.78 -2.93
N ALA A 60 -3.60 9.60 -2.61
CA ALA A 60 -3.60 11.03 -2.82
C ALA A 60 -3.13 11.30 -4.26
N CYS A 61 -4.06 11.39 -5.22
CA CYS A 61 -3.73 11.70 -6.61
C CYS A 61 -3.47 13.20 -6.77
N THR A 62 -2.55 13.58 -7.67
CA THR A 62 -2.18 14.99 -7.88
C THR A 62 -3.00 15.71 -8.93
N ASP A 63 -3.59 14.98 -9.90
CA ASP A 63 -4.36 15.57 -11.00
C ASP A 63 -5.49 14.62 -11.48
N PRO A 64 -6.77 14.97 -11.27
CA PRO A 64 -7.21 16.04 -10.36
C PRO A 64 -6.79 15.72 -8.91
N ALA A 65 -6.53 16.75 -8.11
CA ALA A 65 -6.16 16.56 -6.71
C ALA A 65 -7.32 15.97 -5.91
N ALA A 66 -7.15 14.76 -5.37
CA ALA A 66 -8.14 14.10 -4.53
C ALA A 66 -7.51 12.96 -3.71
N ASP A 67 -8.11 12.67 -2.56
CA ASP A 67 -7.79 11.49 -1.77
C ASP A 67 -8.86 10.43 -1.99
N ILE A 68 -8.43 9.26 -2.46
CA ILE A 68 -9.30 8.13 -2.79
C ILE A 68 -9.04 7.01 -1.79
N ALA A 69 -10.05 6.64 -1.01
CA ALA A 69 -9.96 5.47 -0.14
C ALA A 69 -9.90 4.20 -0.99
N LEU A 70 -8.86 3.39 -0.79
CA LEU A 70 -8.65 2.11 -1.46
C LEU A 70 -9.00 0.92 -0.56
N SER A 71 -9.12 1.15 0.74
CA SER A 71 -9.56 0.16 1.71
C SER A 71 -10.52 0.73 2.75
N THR A 72 -11.20 -0.17 3.46
CA THR A 72 -11.84 0.18 4.75
C THR A 72 -10.79 0.35 5.84
N ALA A 73 -11.18 0.98 6.95
CA ALA A 73 -10.35 1.12 8.14
C ALA A 73 -10.32 -0.20 8.91
N VAL A 74 -9.12 -0.60 9.36
CA VAL A 74 -8.97 -1.74 10.28
C VAL A 74 -8.17 -1.35 11.50
N ARG A 75 -8.49 -1.97 12.63
CA ARG A 75 -7.76 -1.81 13.88
C ARG A 75 -6.38 -2.48 13.76
N ILE A 76 -5.34 -1.80 14.25
CA ILE A 76 -3.95 -2.27 14.16
C ILE A 76 -3.26 -2.42 15.52
N ASP A 77 -3.87 -1.94 16.61
CA ASP A 77 -3.21 -1.98 17.91
C ASP A 77 -2.99 -3.40 18.40
N THR A 78 -1.88 -3.58 19.12
CA THR A 78 -1.40 -4.87 19.66
C THR A 78 -0.99 -5.91 18.62
N ASP A 79 -0.92 -5.55 17.34
CA ASP A 79 -0.49 -6.49 16.31
C ASP A 79 0.98 -6.92 16.50
N ALA A 80 1.17 -8.23 16.60
CA ALA A 80 2.45 -8.85 16.82
C ALA A 80 3.32 -8.85 15.55
N VAL A 81 4.63 -9.01 15.74
CA VAL A 81 5.58 -9.18 14.63
C VAL A 81 5.18 -10.39 13.79
N GLY A 82 5.19 -10.21 12.47
CA GLY A 82 4.77 -11.24 11.52
C GLY A 82 3.28 -11.19 11.15
N THR A 83 2.46 -10.33 11.78
CA THR A 83 1.12 -10.03 11.26
C THR A 83 1.24 -9.46 9.84
N THR A 84 0.49 -10.05 8.92
CA THR A 84 0.42 -9.61 7.52
C THR A 84 -0.92 -8.93 7.28
N TYR A 85 -0.88 -7.76 6.66
CA TYR A 85 -2.07 -7.09 6.15
C TYR A 85 -2.16 -7.26 4.64
N TYR A 86 -3.36 -7.61 4.18
CA TYR A 86 -3.70 -7.68 2.76
C TYR A 86 -5.10 -7.11 2.55
N ILE A 87 -5.49 -6.97 1.29
CA ILE A 87 -6.80 -6.43 0.91
C ILE A 87 -7.63 -7.54 0.29
N ASP A 88 -8.86 -7.72 0.78
CA ASP A 88 -9.79 -8.72 0.26
C ASP A 88 -10.68 -8.18 -0.88
N ASN A 89 -11.53 -9.05 -1.45
CA ASN A 89 -12.29 -8.78 -2.69
C ASN A 89 -13.71 -8.23 -2.45
N THR A 90 -13.87 -7.22 -1.58
CA THR A 90 -15.14 -6.47 -1.45
C THR A 90 -15.13 -5.15 -2.26
N ALA A 91 -16.29 -4.49 -2.40
CA ALA A 91 -16.48 -3.32 -3.28
C ALA A 91 -15.50 -2.14 -3.01
N LEU A 92 -15.11 -1.96 -1.75
CA LEU A 92 -13.79 -1.45 -1.34
C LEU A 92 -13.09 -2.64 -0.71
N GLY A 93 -11.82 -2.89 -0.97
CA GLY A 93 -11.21 -4.07 -0.38
C GLY A 93 -11.06 -3.91 1.14
N VAL A 94 -11.39 -4.95 1.91
CA VAL A 94 -11.22 -4.92 3.38
C VAL A 94 -9.75 -5.12 3.69
N PHE A 95 -9.18 -4.17 4.43
CA PHE A 95 -7.84 -4.30 4.96
C PHE A 95 -7.86 -5.29 6.12
N THR A 96 -7.27 -6.46 5.92
CA THR A 96 -7.44 -7.61 6.83
C THR A 96 -6.11 -7.99 7.46
N PRO A 97 -5.96 -7.88 8.79
CA PRO A 97 -4.81 -8.41 9.52
C PRO A 97 -4.92 -9.91 9.70
N VAL A 98 -3.82 -10.62 9.47
CA VAL A 98 -3.69 -12.04 9.78
C VAL A 98 -2.43 -12.25 10.61
N THR A 99 -2.63 -12.70 11.85
CA THR A 99 -1.54 -13.04 12.77
C THR A 99 -0.97 -14.42 12.45
N ALA A 100 -0.30 -14.54 11.30
CA ALA A 100 0.44 -15.72 10.89
C ALA A 100 1.65 -15.28 10.05
N GLY A 101 2.80 -15.92 10.24
CA GLY A 101 4.02 -15.61 9.47
C GLY A 101 3.95 -15.90 7.96
N SER A 102 2.79 -16.34 7.47
CA SER A 102 2.46 -16.58 6.06
C SER A 102 0.95 -16.47 5.87
N VAL A 103 0.50 -15.95 4.73
CA VAL A 103 -0.92 -15.81 4.39
C VAL A 103 -1.24 -16.47 3.04
N ILE A 104 -2.37 -17.16 2.95
CA ILE A 104 -2.93 -17.62 1.67
C ILE A 104 -3.78 -16.48 1.12
N ILE A 105 -3.38 -15.92 -0.02
CA ILE A 105 -4.06 -14.79 -0.64
C ILE A 105 -5.09 -15.33 -1.62
N PRO A 106 -6.38 -14.94 -1.53
CA PRO A 106 -7.38 -15.35 -2.51
C PRO A 106 -7.01 -14.83 -3.91
N ALA A 107 -7.34 -15.62 -4.94
CA ALA A 107 -6.74 -15.52 -6.27
C ALA A 107 -6.95 -14.21 -7.05
N LEU A 108 -7.70 -13.23 -6.54
CA LEU A 108 -7.94 -11.95 -7.21
C LEU A 108 -8.08 -10.82 -6.18
N MET A 109 -6.99 -10.07 -5.98
CA MET A 109 -7.11 -8.65 -5.60
C MET A 109 -7.48 -7.87 -6.88
N LEU A 110 -8.47 -6.98 -6.79
CA LEU A 110 -8.76 -6.06 -7.88
C LEU A 110 -7.51 -5.21 -8.15
N PRO A 111 -7.04 -5.14 -9.41
CA PRO A 111 -5.87 -4.33 -9.69
C PRO A 111 -6.23 -2.85 -9.58
N TRP A 112 -5.41 -2.07 -8.86
CA TRP A 112 -5.61 -0.63 -8.81
C TRP A 112 -4.90 0.06 -9.96
N LEU A 113 -5.64 0.88 -10.68
CA LEU A 113 -5.06 1.85 -11.60
C LEU A 113 -4.73 3.11 -10.80
N LEU A 114 -3.45 3.31 -10.51
CA LEU A 114 -2.97 4.50 -9.79
C LEU A 114 -2.35 5.48 -10.77
N THR A 115 -2.79 6.73 -10.72
CA THR A 115 -2.20 7.87 -11.44
C THR A 115 -1.05 8.48 -10.63
N PRO A 116 -0.32 9.49 -11.16
CA PRO A 116 0.66 10.21 -10.36
C PRO A 116 0.07 10.75 -9.04
N GLY A 117 0.80 10.53 -7.96
CA GLY A 117 0.31 10.74 -6.60
C GLY A 117 1.03 9.85 -5.59
N ASN A 118 0.51 9.84 -4.37
CA ASN A 118 1.08 9.09 -3.26
C ASN A 118 0.11 7.98 -2.85
N LEU A 119 0.61 6.74 -2.78
CA LEU A 119 -0.07 5.67 -2.06
C LEU A 119 0.32 5.81 -0.58
N GLN A 120 -0.68 5.86 0.29
CA GLN A 120 -0.52 6.23 1.70
C GLN A 120 -1.14 5.20 2.64
N ALA A 121 -0.56 5.08 3.82
CA ALA A 121 -1.22 4.50 4.99
C ALA A 121 -1.61 5.65 5.93
N THR A 122 -2.88 5.72 6.29
CA THR A 122 -3.39 6.76 7.20
C THR A 122 -3.72 6.12 8.54
N PHE A 123 -3.07 6.61 9.60
CA PHE A 123 -3.23 6.10 10.97
C PHE A 123 -4.03 7.07 11.84
N SER A 124 -5.02 6.57 12.57
CA SER A 124 -5.85 7.42 13.44
C SER A 124 -5.21 7.79 14.77
N ALA A 125 -4.15 7.09 15.18
CA ALA A 125 -3.35 7.44 16.36
C ALA A 125 -1.89 6.97 16.23
N THR A 126 -1.00 7.61 16.98
CA THR A 126 0.43 7.26 16.99
C THR A 126 0.68 5.98 17.79
N ASN A 127 1.43 5.06 17.19
CA ASN A 127 1.93 3.83 17.76
C ASN A 127 3.46 3.72 17.61
N THR A 128 4.10 2.97 18.50
CA THR A 128 5.56 2.75 18.51
C THR A 128 6.02 1.63 17.57
N GLY A 129 5.09 0.95 16.90
CA GLY A 129 5.38 -0.14 15.97
C GLY A 129 5.75 0.34 14.58
N ALA A 130 6.14 -0.62 13.74
CA ALA A 130 6.55 -0.38 12.36
C ALA A 130 6.01 -1.48 11.44
N ILE A 131 5.58 -1.07 10.25
CA ILE A 131 5.06 -1.95 9.19
C ILE A 131 5.92 -1.72 7.95
N ARG A 132 6.46 -2.80 7.39
CA ARG A 132 7.12 -2.77 6.06
C ARG A 132 6.06 -2.96 5.00
N TRP A 133 6.13 -2.15 3.94
CA TRP A 133 5.12 -2.16 2.88
C TRP A 133 5.72 -2.66 1.59
N PHE A 134 4.96 -3.48 0.86
CA PHE A 134 5.38 -4.06 -0.40
C PHE A 134 4.32 -3.79 -1.46
N ILE A 135 4.76 -3.43 -2.65
CA ILE A 135 3.89 -3.22 -3.81
C ILE A 135 4.42 -4.02 -5.00
N VAL A 136 3.52 -4.71 -5.69
CA VAL A 136 3.79 -5.36 -6.99
C VAL A 136 2.96 -4.66 -8.04
N TYR A 137 3.61 -4.14 -9.08
CA TYR A 137 2.97 -3.30 -10.09
C TYR A 137 3.56 -3.46 -11.49
N LYS A 138 2.82 -3.00 -12.49
CA LYS A 138 3.26 -2.80 -13.87
C LYS A 138 3.22 -1.33 -14.22
N MET A 139 4.28 -0.84 -14.87
CA MET A 139 4.26 0.48 -15.50
C MET A 139 3.39 0.47 -16.76
N LEU A 140 2.48 1.43 -16.89
CA LEU A 140 1.60 1.55 -18.07
C LEU A 140 2.05 2.63 -19.05
N SER A 141 3.01 3.47 -18.67
CA SER A 141 3.67 4.45 -19.52
C SER A 141 5.18 4.30 -19.39
N GLN A 142 5.91 4.68 -20.45
CA GLN A 142 7.38 4.74 -20.43
C GLN A 142 7.94 5.76 -19.44
N TYR A 143 7.11 6.71 -19.01
CA TYR A 143 7.48 7.74 -18.05
C TYR A 143 7.05 7.39 -16.62
N SER A 144 6.29 6.31 -16.43
CA SER A 144 5.85 5.89 -15.11
C SER A 144 7.05 5.55 -14.25
N LYS A 145 7.05 6.07 -13.02
CA LYS A 145 8.07 5.82 -12.02
C LYS A 145 7.41 5.64 -10.66
N VAL A 146 7.87 4.66 -9.89
CA VAL A 146 7.49 4.47 -8.50
C VAL A 146 8.74 4.50 -7.64
N ILE A 147 8.71 5.26 -6.55
CA ILE A 147 9.75 5.28 -5.53
C ILE A 147 9.12 4.99 -4.17
N ALA A 148 9.85 4.29 -3.30
CA ALA A 148 9.49 4.22 -1.90
C ALA A 148 9.66 5.63 -1.32
N ALA A 149 8.66 6.08 -0.58
CA ALA A 149 8.76 7.35 0.13
C ALA A 149 9.67 7.19 1.36
N ALA A 150 10.30 8.29 1.75
CA ALA A 150 11.20 8.36 2.91
C ALA A 150 10.42 8.51 4.22
#